data_AF-A0A9E5J6L8-F1
#
_entry.id   AF-A0A9E5J6L8-F1
#
_cell.length_a   1.000
_cell.length_b   1.000
_cell.length_c   1.000
_cell.angle_alpha   90.00
_cell.angle_beta   90.00
_cell.angle_gamma   90.00
#
_symmetry.space_group_name_H-M   'P 1'
#
loop_
_entity.id
_entity.type
_entity.pdbx_description
1 polymer ?
#
loop_
_entity_poly.entity_id
_entity_poly.type
_entity_poly.pdbx_seq_one_letter_code
_entity_poly.pdbx_strand_id
1 'polypeptide(L)'
;PLASGVTDAQVVAVDRKQQALVLNLGRAQGAREGMPFRILRGDQVVGSCRLIEVRELVSAGMTEQLNQGTELKVGDRAAILAEK
;
A
#
# COMPACT_ATOMS: atom_id res chain seq x y z
N PRO A 1 -12.00 -7.22 2.88
CA PRO A 1 -11.42 -8.59 2.80
C PRO A 1 -9.91 -8.50 3.00
N LEU A 2 -9.26 -9.55 3.51
CA LEU A 2 -7.78 -9.62 3.57
C LEU A 2 -7.23 -10.02 2.20
N ALA A 3 -6.04 -9.53 1.87
CA ALA A 3 -5.34 -9.95 0.67
C ALA A 3 -4.93 -11.42 0.78
N SER A 4 -4.91 -12.12 -0.35
CA SER A 4 -4.37 -13.50 -0.43
C SER A 4 -2.83 -13.52 -0.43
N GLY A 5 -2.21 -12.40 -0.80
CA GLY A 5 -0.77 -12.23 -0.91
C GLY A 5 -0.40 -10.80 -1.31
N VAL A 6 0.89 -10.53 -1.40
CA VAL A 6 1.44 -9.20 -1.74
C VAL A 6 1.02 -8.64 -3.11
N THR A 7 0.43 -9.46 -3.98
CA THR A 7 -0.04 -9.08 -5.32
C THR A 7 -1.50 -8.61 -5.37
N ASP A 8 -2.26 -8.78 -4.29
CA ASP A 8 -3.70 -8.46 -4.20
C ASP A 8 -4.01 -7.54 -2.99
N ALA A 9 -3.03 -6.74 -2.58
CA ALA A 9 -3.20 -5.81 -1.48
C ALA A 9 -4.02 -4.59 -1.89
N GLN A 10 -4.77 -4.03 -0.95
CA GLN A 10 -5.62 -2.86 -1.13
C GLN A 10 -5.53 -1.93 0.08
N VAL A 11 -5.67 -0.64 -0.20
CA VAL A 11 -5.75 0.41 0.81
C VAL A 11 -7.10 0.31 1.54
N VAL A 12 -7.06 0.13 2.86
CA VAL A 12 -8.27 0.07 3.72
C VAL A 12 -8.45 1.30 4.59
N ALA A 13 -7.40 2.11 4.78
CA ALA A 13 -7.49 3.40 5.44
C ALA A 13 -6.41 4.35 4.91
N VAL A 14 -6.69 5.66 4.95
CA VAL A 14 -5.75 6.72 4.57
C VAL A 14 -5.81 7.82 5.62
N ASP A 15 -4.65 8.18 6.18
CA ASP A 15 -4.45 9.39 6.97
C ASP A 15 -3.66 10.40 6.13
N ARG A 16 -4.38 11.37 5.57
CA ARG A 16 -3.79 12.44 4.75
C ARG A 16 -2.92 13.40 5.55
N LYS A 17 -3.21 13.62 6.84
CA LYS A 17 -2.43 14.55 7.67
C LYS A 17 -1.04 13.98 7.95
N GLN A 18 -0.97 12.67 8.19
CA GLN A 18 0.26 11.96 8.48
C GLN A 18 0.92 11.34 7.24
N GLN A 19 0.32 11.52 6.06
CA GLN A 19 0.76 10.88 4.80
C GLN A 19 0.90 9.35 4.94
N ALA A 20 0.02 8.74 5.72
CA ALA A 20 0.05 7.31 6.02
C ALA A 20 -1.16 6.59 5.43
N LEU A 21 -1.01 5.28 5.21
CA LEU A 21 -2.09 4.41 4.77
C LEU A 21 -2.03 3.07 5.48
N VAL A 22 -3.13 2.33 5.45
CA VAL A 22 -3.20 0.94 5.93
C VAL A 22 -3.56 0.03 4.77
N LEU A 23 -2.83 -1.09 4.64
CA LEU A 23 -3.14 -2.17 3.70
C LEU A 23 -3.78 -3.35 4.42
N ASN A 24 -4.67 -4.06 3.72
CA ASN A 24 -5.25 -5.34 4.14
C ASN A 24 -4.28 -6.54 4.00
N LEU A 25 -3.00 -6.31 4.26
CA LEU A 25 -1.89 -7.22 4.03
C LEU A 25 -0.93 -7.17 5.23
N GLY A 26 -0.50 -8.32 5.73
CA GLY A 26 0.45 -8.45 6.83
C GLY A 26 1.47 -9.56 6.62
N ARG A 27 2.15 -9.98 7.70
CA ARG A 27 3.20 -11.01 7.69
C ARG A 27 2.69 -12.33 7.12
N ALA A 28 1.46 -12.73 7.45
CA ALA A 28 0.85 -13.97 6.96
C ALA A 28 0.72 -14.01 5.43
N GLN A 29 0.69 -12.85 4.78
CA GLN A 29 0.60 -12.71 3.32
C GLN A 29 1.95 -12.38 2.67
N GLY A 30 3.04 -12.33 3.45
CA GLY A 30 4.39 -12.08 2.97
C GLY A 30 4.86 -10.62 3.03
N ALA A 31 4.10 -9.71 3.65
CA ALA A 31 4.55 -8.34 3.85
C ALA A 31 5.72 -8.26 4.85
N ARG A 32 6.63 -7.31 4.61
CA ARG A 32 7.76 -7.01 5.48
C ARG A 32 7.93 -5.50 5.59
N GLU A 33 8.40 -5.04 6.74
CA GLU A 33 8.78 -3.65 6.93
C GLU A 33 9.84 -3.25 5.88
N GLY A 34 9.74 -2.02 5.39
CA GLY A 34 10.60 -1.50 4.33
C GLY A 34 10.19 -1.89 2.90
N MET A 35 9.25 -2.82 2.69
CA MET A 35 8.81 -3.19 1.34
C MET A 35 8.13 -2.00 0.62
N PRO A 36 8.55 -1.69 -0.62
CA PRO A 36 7.92 -0.65 -1.41
C PRO A 36 6.73 -1.18 -2.21
N PHE A 37 5.68 -0.36 -2.32
CA PHE A 37 4.49 -0.62 -3.11
C PHE A 37 4.16 0.57 -4.00
N ARG A 38 3.74 0.28 -5.23
CA ARG A 38 3.01 1.23 -6.07
C ARG A 38 1.53 1.18 -5.72
N ILE A 39 0.91 2.34 -5.65
CA ILE A 39 -0.53 2.46 -5.46
C ILE A 39 -1.19 2.74 -6.82
N LEU A 40 -2.20 1.93 -7.14
CA LEU A 40 -2.86 1.87 -8.43
C LEU A 40 -4.36 2.14 -8.27
N ARG A 41 -4.92 2.99 -9.14
CA ARG A 41 -6.36 3.18 -9.31
C ARG A 41 -6.75 2.78 -10.72
N GLY A 42 -7.46 1.66 -10.86
CA GLY A 42 -7.53 0.97 -12.15
C GLY A 42 -6.12 0.60 -12.60
N ASP A 43 -5.75 0.98 -13.82
CA ASP A 43 -4.42 0.71 -14.39
C ASP A 43 -3.43 1.88 -14.23
N GLN A 44 -3.86 2.98 -13.60
CA GLN A 44 -3.04 4.15 -13.41
C GLN A 44 -2.32 4.09 -12.05
N VAL A 45 -1.01 4.32 -12.05
CA VAL A 45 -0.26 4.58 -10.81
C VAL A 45 -0.66 5.96 -10.28
N VAL A 46 -1.07 6.04 -9.02
CA VAL A 46 -1.42 7.30 -8.34
C VAL A 46 -0.38 7.71 -7.30
N GLY A 47 0.49 6.78 -6.89
CA GLY A 47 1.56 7.08 -5.97
C GLY A 47 2.35 5.83 -5.57
N SER A 48 3.13 5.97 -4.49
CA SER A 48 3.85 4.87 -3.86
C SER A 48 3.87 5.02 -2.35
N CYS A 49 4.07 3.90 -1.67
CA CYS A 49 4.31 3.87 -0.23
C CYS A 49 5.38 2.84 0.14
N ARG A 50 5.95 3.00 1.32
CA ARG A 50 6.81 2.02 1.98
C ARG A 50 6.19 1.55 3.28
N LEU A 51 6.19 0.25 3.53
CA LEU A 51 5.68 -0.29 4.80
C LEU A 51 6.59 0.12 5.97
N ILE A 52 6.00 0.65 7.03
CA ILE A 52 6.72 1.12 8.24
C ILE A 52 6.38 0.29 9.48
N GLU A 53 5.22 -0.37 9.50
CA GLU A 53 4.83 -1.30 10.55
C GLU A 53 4.04 -2.44 9.88
N VAL A 54 4.43 -3.69 10.15
CA VAL A 54 3.71 -4.85 9.62
C VAL A 54 3.24 -5.73 10.76
N ARG A 55 1.92 -5.91 10.86
CA ARG A 55 1.27 -6.85 11.78
C ARG A 55 0.93 -8.14 11.04
N GLU A 56 0.28 -9.07 11.74
CA GLU A 56 0.00 -10.39 11.16
C GLU A 56 -0.85 -10.34 9.89
N LEU A 57 -1.88 -9.49 9.87
CA LEU A 57 -2.88 -9.43 8.79
C LEU A 57 -3.02 -8.06 8.13
N VAL A 58 -2.38 -7.02 8.68
CA VAL A 58 -2.45 -5.63 8.20
C VAL A 58 -1.10 -4.95 8.33
N SER A 59 -0.90 -3.88 7.58
CA SER A 59 0.33 -3.09 7.61
C SER A 59 0.05 -1.61 7.46
N ALA A 60 0.82 -0.78 8.16
CA ALA A 60 0.87 0.65 7.91
C ALA A 60 2.01 0.98 6.92
N GLY A 61 1.73 1.89 5.99
CA GLY A 61 2.69 2.41 5.03
C GLY A 61 2.78 3.93 5.09
N MET A 62 3.99 4.46 4.88
CA MET A 62 4.24 5.87 4.65
C MET A 62 4.21 6.16 3.16
N THR A 63 3.49 7.20 2.75
CA THR A 63 3.43 7.66 1.36
C THR A 63 4.76 8.29 0.97
N GLU A 64 5.38 7.82 -0.10
CA GLU A 64 6.66 8.36 -0.59
C GLU A 64 6.46 9.35 -1.74
N GLN A 65 5.54 9.03 -2.67
CA GLN A 65 5.26 9.86 -3.84
C GLN A 65 3.77 9.84 -4.17
N LEU A 66 3.28 10.97 -4.67
CA LEU A 66 1.94 11.12 -5.24
C LEU A 66 2.06 11.77 -6.61
N ASN A 67 1.23 11.32 -7.55
CA ASN A 67 1.13 11.99 -8.83
C ASN A 67 0.43 13.35 -8.67
N GLN A 68 0.80 14.33 -9.48
CA GLN A 68 0.23 15.69 -9.38
C GLN A 68 -1.30 15.65 -9.45
N GLY A 69 -1.95 16.34 -8.51
CA GLY A 69 -3.42 16.40 -8.42
C GLY A 69 -4.09 15.10 -8.00
N THR A 70 -3.33 14.09 -7.54
CA THR A 70 -3.90 12.83 -7.06
C THR A 70 -3.78 12.68 -5.55
N GLU A 71 -4.73 11.93 -4.99
CA GLU A 71 -4.73 11.51 -3.60
C GLU A 71 -5.00 10.00 -3.52
N LEU A 72 -4.42 9.36 -2.52
CA LEU A 72 -4.72 7.97 -2.19
C LEU A 72 -6.14 7.86 -1.60
N LYS A 73 -6.82 6.77 -1.93
CA LYS A 73 -8.18 6.47 -1.45
C LYS A 73 -8.28 5.02 -1.02
N VAL A 74 -9.24 4.77 -0.14
CA VAL A 74 -9.67 3.41 0.21
C VAL A 74 -10.11 2.70 -1.07
N GLY A 75 -9.65 1.45 -1.25
CA GLY A 75 -9.90 0.63 -2.43
C GLY A 75 -8.84 0.74 -3.52
N ASP A 76 -7.89 1.68 -3.44
CA ASP A 76 -6.74 1.67 -4.34
C ASP A 76 -5.92 0.38 -4.13
N ARG A 77 -5.41 -0.22 -5.22
CA ARG A 77 -4.62 -1.45 -5.19
C ARG A 77 -3.16 -1.14 -4.88
N ALA A 78 -2.50 -2.02 -4.14
CA ALA A 78 -1.07 -1.94 -3.87
C ALA A 78 -0.35 -3.12 -4.55
N ALA A 79 0.68 -2.82 -5.34
CA ALA A 79 1.49 -3.83 -6.03
C ALA A 79 2.99 -3.61 -5.76
N ILE A 80 3.73 -4.70 -5.54
CA ILE A 80 5.19 -4.64 -5.37
C ILE A 80 5.85 -4.16 -6.68
N LEU A 81 6.83 -3.28 -6.55
CA LEU A 81 7.81 -3.03 -7.60
C LEU A 81 8.62 -4.31 -7.79
N ALA A 82 8.33 -5.11 -8.82
CA ALA A 82 9.25 -6.19 -9.19
C ALA A 82 10.60 -5.55 -9.54
N GLU A 83 11.62 -5.82 -8.72
CA GLU A 83 13.00 -5.57 -9.11
C GLU A 83 13.31 -6.51 -10.27
N LYS A 84 13.80 -5.93 -11.37
CA LYS A 84 14.21 -6.68 -12.56
C LYS A 84 15.55 -7.35 -12.32
#